data_AF-A0A6P8GDP9-F1
#
_entry.id   AF-A0A6P8GDP9-F1
#
_cell.length_a   1.000
_cell.length_b   1.000
_cell.length_c   1.000
_cell.angle_alpha   90.00
_cell.angle_beta   90.00
_cell.angle_gamma   90.00
#
_symmetry.space_group_name_H-M   'P 1'
#
loop_
_entity.id
_entity.type
_entity.pdbx_description
1 polymer ?
#
loop_
_entity_poly.entity_id
_entity_poly.type
_entity_poly.pdbx_seq_one_letter_code
_entity_poly.pdbx_strand_id
1 'polypeptide(L)'
;MRTHDSVSVLIFNTTSHCFVLVKQFRPAVYMSEWERSKSKPPEPAEQPEGAEGAEAGTAAQPEASKSGEGDGGEKAGDEAVASPGQPPVSVGVTYELCAGLVDKPNLTLEEIARQEVLEECGYDVPVTKLRKITSYRSGVGVTGAMQTMFYAEVSDENCVGEGGGEPQEGELIEVVKVPLHEAMSFAYDEKIPKTMGVIFSFIWFQSNMSPKYKISTNV
;
A
#
# COMPACT_ATOMS: atom_id res chain seq x y z
N MET A 1 12.23 7.97 -23.54
CA MET A 1 11.88 8.04 -22.11
C MET A 1 13.18 8.22 -21.35
N ARG A 2 13.33 9.28 -20.55
CA ARG A 2 14.52 9.46 -19.72
C ARG A 2 14.30 8.70 -18.42
N THR A 3 15.14 7.72 -18.15
CA THR A 3 15.12 6.99 -16.87
C THR A 3 15.91 7.78 -15.85
N HIS A 4 15.34 7.95 -14.66
CA HIS A 4 16.01 8.56 -13.51
C HIS A 4 16.40 7.49 -12.50
N ASP A 5 17.54 7.70 -11.85
CA ASP A 5 17.87 6.99 -10.62
C ASP A 5 16.93 7.45 -9.49
N SER A 6 16.91 6.77 -8.35
CA SER A 6 15.96 7.04 -7.25
C SER A 6 16.59 6.84 -5.88
N VAL A 7 15.92 7.38 -4.87
CA VAL A 7 16.18 7.11 -3.46
C VAL A 7 14.95 6.50 -2.80
N SER A 8 15.15 5.73 -1.74
CA SER A 8 14.07 5.22 -0.89
C SER A 8 14.49 5.22 0.57
N VAL A 9 13.57 5.42 1.52
CA VAL A 9 13.91 5.55 2.95
C VAL A 9 13.05 4.62 3.81
N LEU A 10 13.71 3.76 4.58
CA LEU A 10 13.08 3.09 5.73
C LEU A 10 13.06 4.07 6.91
N ILE A 11 11.86 4.43 7.36
CA ILE A 11 11.67 5.34 8.49
C ILE A 11 11.18 4.54 9.69
N PHE A 12 11.82 4.69 10.84
CA PHE A 12 11.40 4.09 12.10
C PHE A 12 11.09 5.17 13.14
N ASN A 13 9.83 5.25 13.56
CA ASN A 13 9.43 6.14 14.66
C ASN A 13 9.74 5.47 16.00
N THR A 14 10.66 6.09 16.73
CA THR A 14 11.18 5.63 18.02
C THR A 14 10.23 5.90 19.18
N THR A 15 9.32 6.86 19.06
CA THR A 15 8.29 7.14 20.07
C THR A 15 7.21 6.07 20.05
N SER A 16 6.66 5.78 18.87
CA SER A 16 5.54 4.84 18.70
C SER A 16 5.97 3.41 18.36
N HIS A 17 7.28 3.16 18.23
CA HIS A 17 7.84 1.85 17.86
C HIS A 17 7.20 1.25 16.60
N CYS A 18 7.03 2.08 15.56
CA CYS A 18 6.46 1.66 14.28
C CYS A 18 7.34 2.09 13.12
N PHE A 19 7.32 1.30 12.05
CA PHE A 19 7.79 1.75 10.75
C PHE A 19 6.77 2.71 10.14
N VAL A 20 7.27 3.75 9.49
CA VAL A 20 6.46 4.66 8.68
C VAL A 20 6.67 4.26 7.22
N LEU A 21 5.59 3.83 6.58
CA LEU A 21 5.49 3.47 5.18
C LEU A 21 4.54 4.41 4.48
N VAL A 22 4.49 4.31 3.16
CA VAL A 22 3.47 4.96 2.34
C VAL A 22 2.62 3.89 1.67
N LYS A 23 1.36 4.20 1.35
CA LYS A 23 0.59 3.44 0.37
C LYS A 23 -0.07 4.36 -0.63
N GLN A 24 -0.15 3.90 -1.87
CA GLN A 24 -0.70 4.66 -2.99
C GLN A 24 -1.21 3.71 -4.07
N PHE A 25 -2.08 4.22 -4.95
CA PHE A 25 -2.59 3.44 -6.08
C PHE A 25 -1.57 3.38 -7.21
N ARG A 26 -1.23 2.17 -7.66
CA ARG A 26 -0.35 1.91 -8.80
C ARG A 26 -1.19 1.33 -9.96
N PRO A 27 -1.45 2.11 -11.03
CA PRO A 27 -2.26 1.65 -12.16
C PRO A 27 -1.76 0.35 -12.80
N ALA A 28 -0.45 0.14 -12.89
CA ALA A 28 0.11 -1.09 -13.45
C ALA A 28 -0.24 -2.35 -12.63
N VAL A 29 -0.28 -2.22 -11.30
CA VAL A 29 -0.68 -3.32 -10.41
C VAL A 29 -2.17 -3.61 -10.60
N TYR A 30 -3.00 -2.56 -10.60
CA TYR A 30 -4.43 -2.68 -10.85
C TYR A 30 -4.74 -3.36 -12.19
N MET A 31 -4.08 -2.96 -13.27
CA MET A 31 -4.28 -3.53 -14.60
C MET A 31 -3.87 -5.01 -14.65
N SER A 32 -2.76 -5.38 -14.01
CA SER A 32 -2.35 -6.78 -13.86
C SER A 32 -3.43 -7.61 -13.15
N GLU A 33 -3.99 -7.11 -12.05
CA GLU A 33 -5.05 -7.80 -11.32
C GLU A 33 -6.36 -7.90 -12.12
N TRP A 34 -6.69 -6.85 -12.87
CA TRP A 34 -7.85 -6.88 -13.77
C TRP A 34 -7.69 -7.89 -14.91
N GLU A 35 -6.50 -8.02 -15.50
CA GLU A 35 -6.25 -9.03 -16.52
C GLU A 35 -6.31 -10.46 -15.96
N ARG A 36 -5.86 -10.65 -14.71
CA ARG A 36 -5.97 -11.92 -13.99
C ARG A 36 -7.43 -12.26 -13.66
N SER A 37 -8.25 -11.28 -13.31
CA SER A 37 -9.66 -11.53 -12.99
C SER A 37 -10.46 -11.99 -14.21
N LYS A 38 -10.10 -11.54 -15.41
CA LYS A 38 -10.71 -11.98 -16.68
C LYS A 38 -10.35 -13.41 -17.07
N SER A 39 -9.21 -13.92 -16.60
CA SER A 39 -8.67 -15.23 -17.01
C SER A 39 -8.99 -16.36 -16.02
N LYS A 40 -9.66 -16.07 -14.90
CA LYS A 40 -10.07 -17.09 -13.93
C LYS A 40 -11.27 -17.87 -14.50
N PRO A 41 -11.18 -19.21 -14.68
CA PRO A 41 -12.34 -20.04 -15.02
C PRO A 41 -13.42 -19.88 -13.94
N PRO A 42 -14.71 -20.01 -14.28
CA PRO A 42 -15.75 -20.04 -13.25
C PRO A 42 -15.41 -21.12 -12.22
N GLU A 43 -15.40 -20.75 -10.94
CA GLU A 43 -15.26 -21.70 -9.84
C GLU A 43 -16.32 -22.79 -10.02
N PRO A 44 -15.96 -24.09 -9.89
CA PRO A 44 -16.98 -25.14 -9.86
C PRO A 44 -17.95 -24.82 -8.74
N ALA A 45 -19.24 -24.72 -9.08
CA ALA A 45 -20.27 -24.51 -8.08
C ALA A 45 -20.10 -25.53 -6.95
N GLU A 46 -19.91 -25.06 -5.73
CA GLU A 46 -20.02 -25.90 -4.54
C GLU A 46 -21.41 -26.54 -4.59
N GLN A 47 -21.44 -27.85 -4.83
CA GLN A 47 -22.69 -28.60 -4.77
C GLN A 47 -23.12 -28.61 -3.30
N PRO A 48 -24.33 -28.16 -2.96
CA PRO A 48 -24.82 -28.30 -1.61
C PRO A 48 -24.95 -29.79 -1.31
N GLU A 49 -24.16 -30.27 -0.35
CA GLU A 49 -24.35 -31.58 0.25
C GLU A 49 -25.70 -31.61 0.99
N GLY A 50 -26.56 -32.55 0.60
CA GLY A 50 -27.62 -33.09 1.44
C GLY A 50 -28.98 -32.39 1.36
N ALA A 51 -29.89 -32.95 0.56
CA ALA A 51 -31.32 -32.86 0.80
C ALA A 51 -31.93 -34.28 0.77
N GLU A 52 -32.11 -34.86 1.95
CA GLU A 52 -33.06 -35.96 2.16
C GLU A 52 -34.49 -35.44 1.93
N GLY A 53 -35.32 -36.27 1.31
CA GLY A 53 -36.61 -35.88 0.75
C GLY A 53 -37.76 -35.77 1.75
N ALA A 54 -38.85 -35.14 1.29
CA ALA A 54 -40.24 -35.48 1.60
C ALA A 54 -41.18 -34.68 0.69
N GLU A 55 -42.38 -35.22 0.50
CA GLU A 55 -43.26 -35.05 -0.65
C GLU A 55 -44.21 -33.83 -0.63
N ALA A 56 -44.77 -33.63 -1.83
CA ALA A 56 -45.88 -32.79 -2.30
C ALA A 56 -47.02 -32.38 -1.33
N GLY A 57 -47.51 -31.15 -1.53
CA GLY A 57 -48.83 -30.70 -1.03
C GLY A 57 -49.25 -29.27 -1.43
N THR A 58 -49.86 -29.14 -2.62
CA THR A 58 -50.98 -28.23 -3.03
C THR A 58 -51.06 -26.72 -2.66
N ALA A 59 -51.03 -25.90 -3.72
CA ALA A 59 -51.98 -24.83 -4.15
C ALA A 59 -52.48 -23.71 -3.22
N ALA A 60 -52.16 -22.44 -3.58
CA ALA A 60 -53.11 -21.34 -3.88
C ALA A 60 -52.38 -20.01 -4.23
N GLN A 61 -52.81 -19.31 -5.29
CA GLN A 61 -52.55 -17.88 -5.59
C GLN A 61 -53.74 -17.01 -5.09
N PRO A 62 -53.82 -15.70 -5.41
CA PRO A 62 -53.04 -14.57 -4.89
C PRO A 62 -53.97 -13.45 -4.35
N GLU A 63 -53.46 -12.47 -3.59
CA GLU A 63 -54.17 -11.17 -3.47
C GLU A 63 -53.23 -9.98 -3.51
N ALA A 64 -53.68 -8.96 -4.23
CA ALA A 64 -53.02 -7.71 -4.53
C ALA A 64 -53.63 -6.56 -3.72
N SER A 65 -52.82 -5.59 -3.30
CA SER A 65 -53.20 -4.17 -3.12
C SER A 65 -51.91 -3.38 -2.84
N LYS A 66 -51.45 -2.54 -3.77
CA LYS A 66 -51.79 -1.13 -4.05
C LYS A 66 -51.14 -0.09 -3.11
N SER A 67 -50.45 0.82 -3.79
CA SER A 67 -50.29 2.28 -3.57
C SER A 67 -49.36 2.82 -2.47
N GLY A 68 -48.44 3.69 -2.90
CA GLY A 68 -47.78 4.71 -2.08
C GLY A 68 -46.61 5.39 -2.81
N GLU A 69 -46.89 6.46 -3.56
CA GLU A 69 -45.90 7.40 -4.13
C GLU A 69 -45.49 8.47 -3.09
N GLY A 70 -44.30 9.08 -3.28
CA GLY A 70 -43.80 10.31 -2.64
C GLY A 70 -42.34 10.15 -2.16
N ASP A 71 -41.31 10.48 -2.96
CA ASP A 71 -40.74 11.79 -3.37
C ASP A 71 -39.75 12.43 -2.37
N GLY A 72 -38.59 12.84 -2.91
CA GLY A 72 -37.56 13.72 -2.34
C GLY A 72 -36.59 13.06 -1.33
N GLY A 73 -35.30 12.83 -1.59
CA GLY A 73 -34.38 13.49 -2.51
C GLY A 73 -33.21 14.11 -1.74
N GLU A 74 -32.31 13.29 -1.17
CA GLU A 74 -30.99 13.73 -0.73
C GLU A 74 -29.92 13.01 -1.58
N LYS A 75 -29.16 13.82 -2.32
CA LYS A 75 -28.13 13.35 -3.26
C LYS A 75 -27.02 12.64 -2.50
N ALA A 76 -27.02 11.32 -2.61
CA ALA A 76 -25.84 10.50 -2.37
C ALA A 76 -24.71 10.92 -3.33
N GLY A 77 -23.49 10.88 -2.81
CA GLY A 77 -22.26 11.14 -3.56
C GLY A 77 -22.16 10.25 -4.80
N ASP A 78 -21.45 10.76 -5.78
CA ASP A 78 -21.17 10.13 -7.07
C ASP A 78 -20.29 8.88 -6.85
N GLU A 79 -20.88 7.77 -6.40
CA GLU A 79 -20.25 6.46 -6.46
C GLU A 79 -20.26 6.02 -7.92
N ALA A 80 -19.12 6.21 -8.59
CA ALA A 80 -18.88 5.69 -9.92
C ALA A 80 -19.16 4.17 -9.92
N VAL A 81 -20.26 3.77 -10.53
CA VAL A 81 -20.68 2.37 -10.62
C VAL A 81 -19.66 1.62 -11.47
N ALA A 82 -18.87 0.76 -10.83
CA ALA A 82 -17.89 -0.09 -11.49
C ALA A 82 -18.57 -0.93 -12.59
N SER A 83 -17.95 -1.00 -13.78
CA SER A 83 -18.47 -1.84 -14.86
C SER A 83 -18.39 -3.33 -14.47
N PRO A 84 -19.30 -4.20 -14.95
CA PRO A 84 -19.33 -5.62 -14.58
C PRO A 84 -17.97 -6.29 -14.84
N GLY A 85 -17.37 -6.87 -13.80
CA GLY A 85 -16.09 -7.60 -13.88
C GLY A 85 -14.83 -6.76 -13.61
N GLN A 86 -14.98 -5.49 -13.24
CA GLN A 86 -13.86 -4.65 -12.80
C GLN A 86 -13.55 -4.91 -11.31
N PRO A 87 -12.28 -5.22 -10.93
CA PRO A 87 -11.93 -5.45 -9.53
C PRO A 87 -11.98 -4.13 -8.72
N PRO A 88 -12.14 -4.20 -7.39
CA PRO A 88 -12.17 -3.01 -6.54
C PRO A 88 -10.85 -2.25 -6.64
N VAL A 89 -10.89 -0.91 -6.58
CA VAL A 89 -9.70 -0.03 -6.71
C VAL A 89 -8.57 -0.41 -5.73
N SER A 90 -8.94 -0.92 -4.56
CA SER A 90 -8.01 -1.37 -3.53
C SER A 90 -7.00 -2.43 -3.99
N VAL A 91 -7.29 -3.23 -5.02
CA VAL A 91 -6.32 -4.21 -5.55
C VAL A 91 -5.11 -3.54 -6.22
N GLY A 92 -5.24 -2.26 -6.60
CA GLY A 92 -4.14 -1.48 -7.15
C GLY A 92 -3.31 -0.74 -6.09
N VAL A 93 -3.70 -0.80 -4.81
CA VAL A 93 -2.99 -0.10 -3.74
C VAL A 93 -1.82 -0.94 -3.27
N THR A 94 -0.64 -0.34 -3.22
CA THR A 94 0.61 -0.98 -2.77
C THR A 94 1.19 -0.27 -1.57
N TYR A 95 1.78 -1.04 -0.65
CA TYR A 95 2.59 -0.52 0.46
C TYR A 95 4.06 -0.43 0.06
N GLU A 96 4.66 0.72 0.28
CA GLU A 96 5.96 1.09 -0.26
C GLU A 96 6.79 1.84 0.78
N LEU A 97 8.10 1.91 0.53
CA LEU A 97 8.96 2.86 1.25
C LEU A 97 8.73 4.25 0.67
N CYS A 98 8.90 5.28 1.50
CA CYS A 98 9.02 6.65 1.03
C CYS A 98 10.16 6.73 0.01
N ALA A 99 9.92 7.35 -1.17
CA ALA A 99 10.86 7.28 -2.28
C ALA A 99 10.66 8.42 -3.28
N GLY A 100 11.75 8.83 -3.93
CA GLY A 100 11.71 9.91 -4.91
C GLY A 100 12.76 9.76 -6.00
N LEU A 101 12.56 10.50 -7.09
CA LEU A 101 13.46 10.49 -8.24
C LEU A 101 14.68 11.38 -7.99
N VAL A 102 15.82 10.97 -8.57
CA VAL A 102 17.03 11.79 -8.64
C VAL A 102 16.96 12.64 -9.91
N ASP A 103 16.19 13.72 -9.83
CA ASP A 103 15.93 14.65 -10.93
C ASP A 103 16.34 16.11 -10.64
N LYS A 104 16.64 16.43 -9.38
CA LYS A 104 17.17 17.70 -8.90
C LYS A 104 18.72 17.68 -8.92
N PRO A 105 19.40 18.21 -9.95
CA PRO A 105 20.84 17.99 -10.18
C PRO A 105 21.76 18.65 -9.14
N ASN A 106 21.24 19.59 -8.35
CA ASN A 106 22.02 20.33 -7.35
C ASN A 106 21.88 19.74 -5.94
N LEU A 107 21.14 18.64 -5.78
CA LEU A 107 20.92 17.99 -4.49
C LEU A 107 21.69 16.67 -4.44
N THR A 108 22.24 16.38 -3.25
CA THR A 108 22.75 15.07 -2.88
C THR A 108 21.62 14.06 -2.72
N LEU A 109 21.94 12.76 -2.72
CA LEU A 109 20.95 11.71 -2.51
C LEU A 109 20.28 11.83 -1.14
N GLU A 110 21.03 12.23 -0.12
CA GLU A 110 20.56 12.48 1.23
C GLU A 110 19.61 13.69 1.29
N GLU A 111 19.90 14.76 0.56
CA GLU A 111 19.01 15.93 0.49
C GLU A 111 17.69 15.60 -0.21
N ILE A 112 17.73 14.81 -1.28
CA ILE A 112 16.52 14.33 -1.96
C ILE A 112 15.74 13.43 -0.99
N ALA A 113 16.38 12.43 -0.39
CA ALA A 113 15.73 11.53 0.56
C ALA A 113 15.08 12.29 1.74
N ARG A 114 15.71 13.36 2.25
CA ARG A 114 15.10 14.22 3.27
C ARG A 114 13.85 14.95 2.75
N GLN A 115 13.88 15.48 1.53
CA GLN A 115 12.74 16.17 0.93
C GLN A 115 11.54 15.21 0.83
N GLU A 116 11.75 13.99 0.32
CA GLU A 116 10.69 12.99 0.21
C GLU A 116 10.12 12.59 1.57
N VAL A 117 10.97 12.41 2.58
CA VAL A 117 10.51 12.06 3.95
C VAL A 117 9.62 13.18 4.54
N LEU A 118 9.92 14.43 4.23
CA LEU A 118 9.10 15.56 4.66
C LEU A 118 7.79 15.62 3.88
N GLU A 119 7.86 15.50 2.55
CA GLU A 119 6.73 15.65 1.64
C GLU A 119 5.73 14.49 1.73
N GLU A 120 6.21 13.25 1.63
CA GLU A 120 5.36 12.07 1.63
C GLU A 120 4.94 11.66 3.04
N CYS A 121 5.83 11.80 4.03
CA CYS A 121 5.62 11.26 5.39
C CYS A 121 5.43 12.30 6.49
N GLY A 122 5.67 13.58 6.22
CA GLY A 122 5.47 14.67 7.19
C GLY A 122 6.58 14.82 8.24
N TYR A 123 7.73 14.14 8.09
CA TYR A 123 8.82 14.20 9.07
C TYR A 123 10.00 15.05 8.57
N ASP A 124 10.46 16.01 9.36
CA ASP A 124 11.73 16.70 9.07
C ASP A 124 12.88 16.06 9.86
N VAL A 125 13.83 15.49 9.12
CA VAL A 125 15.06 14.89 9.67
C VAL A 125 16.30 15.53 9.06
N PRO A 126 17.34 15.85 9.85
CA PRO A 126 18.60 16.30 9.31
C PRO A 126 19.25 15.24 8.40
N VAL A 127 19.86 15.65 7.29
CA VAL A 127 20.56 14.74 6.36
C VAL A 127 21.64 13.90 7.06
N THR A 128 22.25 14.41 8.14
CA THR A 128 23.25 13.70 8.95
C THR A 128 22.70 12.51 9.72
N LYS A 129 21.38 12.38 9.82
CA LYS A 129 20.67 11.25 10.45
C LYS A 129 20.24 10.19 9.44
N LEU A 130 20.37 10.44 8.14
CA LEU A 130 20.15 9.44 7.10
C LEU A 130 21.35 8.50 7.04
N ARG A 131 21.10 7.21 7.21
CA ARG A 131 22.10 6.16 7.07
C ARG A 131 21.85 5.38 5.80
N LYS A 132 22.78 5.42 4.85
CA LYS A 132 22.71 4.57 3.66
C LYS A 132 22.71 3.09 4.06
N ILE A 133 21.74 2.34 3.54
CA ILE A 133 21.66 0.88 3.66
C ILE A 133 22.47 0.24 2.52
N THR A 134 22.07 0.51 1.27
CA THR A 134 22.68 -0.09 0.07
C THR A 134 22.24 0.66 -1.20
N SER A 135 22.76 0.26 -2.37
CA SER A 135 22.26 0.66 -3.70
C SER A 135 22.08 -0.58 -4.58
N TYR A 136 21.06 -0.60 -5.43
CA TYR A 136 20.75 -1.73 -6.32
C TYR A 136 20.09 -1.28 -7.62
N ARG A 137 20.10 -2.15 -8.64
CA ARG A 137 19.40 -1.92 -9.90
C ARG A 137 17.92 -2.27 -9.75
N SER A 138 17.05 -1.30 -9.99
CA SER A 138 15.60 -1.45 -10.02
C SER A 138 15.10 -1.58 -11.47
N GLY A 139 13.98 -2.27 -11.65
CA GLY A 139 13.33 -2.43 -12.95
C GLY A 139 14.28 -2.98 -14.03
N VAL A 140 15.12 -3.98 -13.71
CA VAL A 140 16.24 -4.43 -14.55
C VAL A 140 15.87 -4.77 -16.01
N GLY A 141 14.64 -5.24 -16.26
CA GLY A 141 14.15 -5.57 -17.60
C GLY A 141 13.44 -4.42 -18.33
N VAL A 142 13.25 -3.27 -17.67
CA VAL A 142 12.45 -2.14 -18.18
C VAL A 142 13.25 -0.84 -18.17
N THR A 143 13.82 -0.47 -17.02
CA THR A 143 14.47 0.82 -16.79
C THR A 143 15.96 0.70 -16.49
N GLY A 144 16.37 -0.29 -15.70
CA GLY A 144 17.76 -0.45 -15.23
C GLY A 144 18.25 0.67 -14.29
N ALA A 145 17.33 1.45 -13.73
CA ALA A 145 17.62 2.57 -12.84
C ALA A 145 18.39 2.12 -11.59
N MET A 146 19.31 2.93 -11.08
CA MET A 146 19.87 2.73 -9.74
C MET A 146 18.89 3.27 -8.70
N GLN A 147 18.67 2.51 -7.62
CA GLN A 147 17.97 2.98 -6.44
C GLN A 147 18.90 2.90 -5.23
N THR A 148 18.98 3.97 -4.44
CA THR A 148 19.76 4.03 -3.20
C THR A 148 18.83 4.05 -1.99
N MET A 149 18.96 3.07 -1.11
CA MET A 149 18.12 2.93 0.07
C MET A 149 18.82 3.52 1.30
N PHE A 150 18.08 4.32 2.07
CA PHE A 150 18.48 4.92 3.34
C PHE A 150 17.61 4.43 4.50
N TYR A 151 18.07 4.71 5.72
CA TYR A 151 17.37 4.50 6.98
C TYR A 151 17.36 5.80 7.78
N ALA A 152 16.24 6.13 8.42
CA ALA A 152 16.08 7.25 9.34
C ALA A 152 15.37 6.82 10.62
N GLU A 153 15.83 7.33 11.76
CA GLU A 153 15.05 7.34 13.01
C GLU A 153 14.34 8.68 13.16
N VAL A 154 13.05 8.63 13.47
CA VAL A 154 12.21 9.79 13.79
C VAL A 154 11.60 9.64 15.17
N SER A 155 11.07 10.72 15.72
CA SER A 155 10.14 10.75 16.85
C SER A 155 8.92 11.57 16.48
N ASP A 156 7.90 11.58 17.34
CA ASP A 156 6.73 12.45 17.16
C ASP A 156 7.09 13.94 17.13
N GLU A 157 8.23 14.35 17.72
CA GLU A 157 8.75 15.72 17.67
C GLU A 157 9.26 16.10 16.27
N ASN A 158 9.61 15.11 15.45
CA ASN A 158 10.02 15.34 14.05
C ASN A 158 8.83 15.48 13.10
N CYS A 159 7.61 15.17 13.54
CA CYS A 159 6.40 15.24 12.73
C CYS A 159 5.93 16.70 12.62
N VAL A 160 6.09 17.29 11.44
CA VAL A 160 5.78 18.70 11.16
C VAL A 160 4.62 18.88 10.18
N GLY A 161 4.08 17.78 9.66
CA GLY A 161 2.92 17.77 8.76
C GLY A 161 2.31 16.37 8.65
N GLU A 162 1.20 16.25 7.92
CA GLU A 162 0.52 14.96 7.70
C GLU A 162 1.19 14.10 6.62
N GLY A 163 2.10 14.69 5.84
CA GLY A 163 2.63 14.08 4.61
C GLY A 163 1.59 14.11 3.49
N GLY A 164 1.70 13.20 2.54
CA GLY A 164 0.70 12.99 1.48
C GLY A 164 1.18 13.15 0.04
N GLY A 165 2.44 13.57 -0.16
CA GLY A 165 3.00 13.82 -1.50
C GLY A 165 2.53 15.15 -2.09
N GLU A 166 2.80 15.38 -3.37
CA GLU A 166 2.34 16.56 -4.11
C GLU A 166 1.14 16.23 -5.04
N PRO A 167 -0.09 16.67 -4.71
CA PRO A 167 -1.27 16.41 -5.54
C PRO A 167 -1.17 16.93 -6.97
N GLN A 168 -0.42 18.00 -7.21
CA GLN A 168 -0.18 18.55 -8.55
C GLN A 168 0.64 17.59 -9.43
N GLU A 169 1.45 16.74 -8.82
CA GLU A 169 2.21 15.68 -9.49
C GLU A 169 1.41 14.37 -9.61
N GLY A 170 0.16 14.37 -9.13
CA GLY A 170 -0.72 13.21 -9.14
C GLY A 170 -0.45 12.24 -7.98
N GLU A 171 0.30 12.69 -6.98
CA GLU A 171 0.60 11.90 -5.80
C GLU A 171 -0.54 12.01 -4.79
N LEU A 172 -1.18 10.88 -4.53
CA LEU A 172 -2.21 10.73 -3.52
C LEU A 172 -1.73 9.64 -2.58
N ILE A 173 -0.88 10.04 -1.64
CA ILE A 173 -0.17 9.14 -0.76
C ILE A 173 -0.84 9.14 0.62
N GLU A 174 -1.01 7.97 1.20
CA GLU A 174 -1.40 7.81 2.59
C GLU A 174 -0.22 7.29 3.42
N VAL A 175 0.05 7.96 4.54
CA VAL A 175 1.07 7.53 5.51
C VAL A 175 0.54 6.38 6.35
N VAL A 176 1.27 5.28 6.40
CA VAL A 176 0.90 4.05 7.12
C VAL A 176 1.92 3.77 8.22
N LYS A 177 1.42 3.41 9.41
CA LYS A 177 2.26 2.95 10.52
C LYS A 177 2.16 1.43 10.67
N VAL A 178 3.29 0.74 10.61
CA VAL A 178 3.39 -0.71 10.86
C VAL A 178 4.14 -0.94 12.17
N PRO A 179 3.49 -1.45 13.23
CA PRO A 179 4.16 -1.73 14.50
C PRO A 179 5.38 -2.65 14.33
N LEU A 180 6.45 -2.40 15.07
CA LEU A 180 7.69 -3.19 14.99
C LEU A 180 7.45 -4.70 15.16
N HIS A 181 6.55 -5.07 16.07
CA HIS A 181 6.24 -6.46 16.37
C HIS A 181 5.43 -7.16 15.28
N GLU A 182 4.75 -6.41 14.40
CA GLU A 182 3.98 -6.94 13.28
C GLU A 182 4.79 -6.99 11.98
N ALA A 183 5.97 -6.35 11.93
CA ALA A 183 6.71 -6.12 10.71
C ALA A 183 6.99 -7.39 9.90
N MET A 184 7.40 -8.49 10.56
CA MET A 184 7.65 -9.75 9.85
C MET A 184 6.37 -10.44 9.40
N SER A 185 5.31 -10.43 10.21
CA SER A 185 3.98 -10.90 9.79
C SER A 185 3.48 -10.12 8.59
N PHE A 186 3.63 -8.80 8.59
CA PHE A 186 3.32 -7.93 7.46
C PHE A 186 4.14 -8.29 6.22
N ALA A 187 5.47 -8.49 6.37
CA ALA A 187 6.35 -8.81 5.25
C ALA A 187 5.96 -10.12 4.55
N TYR A 188 5.59 -11.16 5.32
CA TYR A 188 5.25 -12.49 4.81
C TYR A 188 3.77 -12.66 4.41
N ASP A 189 2.88 -11.74 4.78
CA ASP A 189 1.47 -11.83 4.37
C ASP A 189 1.30 -11.47 2.89
N GLU A 190 1.12 -12.48 2.04
CA GLU A 190 0.94 -12.34 0.59
C GLU A 190 -0.36 -11.61 0.19
N LYS A 191 -1.32 -11.44 1.12
CA LYS A 191 -2.56 -10.70 0.85
C LYS A 191 -2.36 -9.19 0.81
N ILE A 192 -1.22 -8.70 1.32
CA ILE A 192 -0.89 -7.28 1.36
C ILE A 192 0.07 -6.98 0.19
N PRO A 193 -0.36 -6.26 -0.86
CA PRO A 193 0.52 -5.88 -1.96
C PRO A 193 1.60 -4.93 -1.46
N LYS A 194 2.87 -5.32 -1.59
CA LYS A 194 3.99 -4.52 -1.11
C LYS A 194 5.23 -4.72 -1.97
N THR A 195 6.11 -3.73 -1.96
CA THR A 195 7.35 -3.80 -2.72
C THR A 195 8.39 -4.67 -2.00
N MET A 196 9.32 -5.25 -2.77
CA MET A 196 10.48 -5.95 -2.22
C MET A 196 11.36 -5.05 -1.33
N GLY A 197 11.33 -3.73 -1.55
CA GLY A 197 12.04 -2.76 -0.70
C GLY A 197 11.55 -2.80 0.74
N VAL A 198 10.22 -2.88 0.95
CA VAL A 198 9.62 -3.02 2.30
C VAL A 198 10.13 -4.30 2.98
N ILE A 199 10.01 -5.45 2.31
CA ILE A 199 10.43 -6.76 2.85
C ILE A 199 11.92 -6.75 3.21
N PHE A 200 12.77 -6.33 2.28
CA PHE A 200 14.22 -6.26 2.50
C PHE A 200 14.58 -5.34 3.67
N SER A 201 13.94 -4.17 3.75
CA SER A 201 14.23 -3.17 4.78
C SER A 201 13.86 -3.67 6.18
N PHE A 202 12.77 -4.44 6.33
CA PHE A 202 12.38 -5.05 7.61
C PHE A 202 13.37 -6.13 8.04
N ILE A 203 13.77 -7.02 7.13
CA ILE A 203 14.79 -8.05 7.40
C ILE A 203 16.13 -7.40 7.78
N TRP A 204 16.52 -6.36 7.05
CA TRP A 204 17.72 -5.58 7.37
C TRP A 204 17.62 -4.95 8.76
N PHE A 205 16.49 -4.33 9.09
CA PHE A 205 16.27 -3.72 10.41
C PHE A 205 16.36 -4.77 11.51
N GLN A 206 15.71 -5.92 11.34
CA GLN A 206 15.79 -7.01 12.31
C GLN A 206 17.24 -7.48 12.49
N SER A 207 18.00 -7.63 11.40
CA SER A 207 19.38 -8.11 11.46
C SER A 207 20.37 -7.11 12.07
N ASN A 208 20.11 -5.80 11.90
CA ASN A 208 21.09 -4.75 12.24
C ASN A 208 20.67 -3.90 13.46
N MET A 209 19.39 -3.87 13.80
CA MET A 209 18.81 -3.03 14.86
C MET A 209 18.19 -3.84 16.01
N SER A 210 18.02 -5.17 15.86
CA SER A 210 17.49 -6.03 16.94
C SER A 210 18.17 -5.86 18.30
N PRO A 211 19.51 -5.73 18.42
CA PRO A 211 20.15 -5.51 19.71
C PRO A 211 19.68 -4.23 20.43
N LYS A 212 19.31 -3.19 19.67
CA LYS A 212 18.86 -1.89 20.20
C LYS A 212 17.42 -1.95 20.68
N TYR A 213 16.55 -2.65 19.94
CA TYR A 213 15.10 -2.63 20.18
C TYR A 213 14.53 -3.92 20.77
N LYS A 214 15.38 -4.89 21.16
CA LYS A 214 15.02 -6.17 21.80
C LYS A 214 13.87 -6.89 21.07
N ILE A 215 13.99 -6.99 19.74
CA ILE A 215 12.98 -7.65 18.91
C ILE A 215 12.94 -9.13 19.30
N SER A 216 11.83 -9.58 19.90
CA SER A 216 11.62 -11.00 20.20
C SER A 216 11.32 -11.72 18.89
N THR A 217 12.25 -12.57 18.44
CA THR A 217 12.08 -13.38 17.23
C THR A 217 11.25 -14.61 17.58
N ASN A 218 9.93 -14.49 17.55
CA ASN A 218 9.05 -15.65 17.44
C ASN A 218 8.59 -15.73 15.98
N VAL A 219 9.49 -16.21 15.12
CA VAL A 219 9.17 -16.64 13.76
C VAL A 219 9.38 -18.14 13.70
#